data_AF-A0A847EFE7-F1
#
_entry.id   AF-A0A847EFE7-F1
#
_cell.length_a   1.000
_cell.length_b   1.000
_cell.length_c   1.000
_cell.angle_alpha   90.00
_cell.angle_beta   90.00
_cell.angle_gamma   90.00
#
_symmetry.space_group_name_H-M   'P 1'
#
loop_
_entity.id
_entity.type
_entity.pdbx_description
1 polymer ?
#
loop_
_entity_poly.entity_id
_entity_poly.type
_entity_poly.pdbx_seq_one_letter_code
_entity_poly.pdbx_strand_id
1 'polypeptide(L)'
;MLNNPIVTILLRIYAAAAFVAAAVLSPLVFSAVPLLLLVWYFTIRRWKPKPVISLLTEYFAYFFIAVLLAPAVGLFSVLIALPVLFLTGTALEETAESLDYQPSNLSRRPTGLGITMLLISGVSLLIGLFLSNDSLTVSAAVSLTACVGLIGISFRSLGKKPVREIPVNRRILAGKRETVSFIVESAARFGGLLFLESPVAWVDIHSKTLSLKTDR
;
A
#
# COMPACT_ATOMS: atom_id res chain seq x y z
N MET A 1 -10.15 0.40 12.12
CA MET A 1 -11.31 -0.50 12.01
C MET A 1 -11.14 -1.59 10.93
N LEU A 2 -10.03 -1.64 10.17
CA LEU A 2 -9.84 -2.58 9.05
C LEU A 2 -8.99 -3.83 9.34
N ASN A 3 -8.39 -3.96 10.52
CA ASN A 3 -7.50 -5.09 10.83
C ASN A 3 -8.24 -6.21 11.56
N ASN A 4 -9.34 -6.72 10.97
CA ASN A 4 -10.00 -7.92 11.49
C ASN A 4 -9.40 -9.15 10.80
N PRO A 5 -8.61 -9.98 11.51
CA PRO A 5 -7.90 -11.12 10.92
C PRO A 5 -8.86 -12.11 10.24
N ILE A 6 -10.10 -12.20 10.71
CA ILE A 6 -11.14 -13.08 10.15
C ILE A 6 -11.52 -12.63 8.74
N VAL A 7 -11.70 -11.32 8.52
CA VAL A 7 -12.07 -10.75 7.22
C VAL A 7 -10.94 -10.96 6.20
N THR A 8 -9.70 -10.72 6.63
CA THR A 8 -8.51 -10.95 5.80
C THR A 8 -8.40 -12.42 5.39
N ILE A 9 -8.60 -13.36 6.33
CA ILE A 9 -8.61 -14.80 6.02
C ILE A 9 -9.71 -15.16 5.04
N LEU A 10 -10.93 -14.64 5.23
CA LEU A 10 -12.07 -14.92 4.36
C LEU A 10 -11.84 -14.41 2.92
N LEU A 11 -11.32 -13.20 2.78
CA LEU A 11 -10.95 -12.62 1.48
C LEU A 11 -9.84 -13.42 0.79
N ARG A 12 -8.92 -14.00 1.55
CA ARG A 12 -7.85 -14.86 1.02
C ARG A 12 -8.39 -16.21 0.56
N ILE A 13 -9.32 -16.81 1.30
CA ILE A 13 -10.04 -18.02 0.86
C ILE A 13 -10.83 -17.72 -0.42
N TYR A 14 -11.46 -16.55 -0.48
CA TYR A 14 -12.17 -16.09 -1.67
C TYR A 14 -11.23 -15.95 -2.88
N ALA A 15 -10.06 -15.34 -2.72
CA ALA A 15 -9.08 -15.23 -3.81
C ALA A 15 -8.62 -16.62 -4.30
N ALA A 16 -8.37 -17.56 -3.40
CA ALA A 16 -8.02 -18.94 -3.76
C ALA A 16 -9.18 -19.63 -4.51
N ALA A 17 -10.41 -19.48 -4.04
CA ALA A 17 -11.60 -20.01 -4.71
C ALA A 17 -11.79 -19.39 -6.11
N ALA A 18 -11.51 -18.10 -6.29
CA ALA A 18 -11.55 -17.43 -7.58
C ALA A 18 -10.51 -18.00 -8.57
N PHE A 19 -9.29 -18.31 -8.10
CA PHE A 19 -8.29 -19.00 -8.94
C PHE A 19 -8.70 -20.43 -9.31
N VAL A 20 -9.34 -21.18 -8.39
CA VAL A 20 -9.89 -22.50 -8.70
C VAL A 20 -11.02 -22.39 -9.73
N ALA A 21 -11.92 -21.43 -9.57
CA ALA A 21 -12.99 -21.17 -10.53
C ALA A 21 -12.44 -20.81 -11.91
N ALA A 22 -11.41 -19.95 -11.96
CA ALA A 22 -10.69 -19.64 -13.20
C ALA A 22 -10.09 -20.89 -13.85
N ALA A 23 -9.46 -21.77 -13.07
CA ALA A 23 -8.89 -23.03 -13.59
C ALA A 23 -9.95 -23.92 -14.23
N VAL A 24 -11.11 -24.07 -13.58
CA VAL A 24 -12.21 -24.94 -14.04
C VAL A 24 -12.91 -24.36 -15.27
N LEU A 25 -13.11 -23.03 -15.31
CA LEU A 25 -13.84 -22.36 -16.39
C LEU A 25 -12.95 -22.09 -17.62
N SER A 26 -11.63 -22.12 -17.48
CA SER A 26 -10.70 -21.92 -18.59
C SER A 26 -10.60 -23.15 -19.51
N PRO A 27 -10.32 -22.95 -20.81
CA PRO A 27 -10.02 -24.07 -21.71
C PRO A 27 -8.85 -24.92 -21.19
N LEU A 28 -8.88 -26.23 -21.42
CA LEU A 28 -7.93 -27.20 -20.85
C LEU A 28 -6.45 -26.80 -21.04
N VAL A 29 -6.13 -26.18 -22.19
CA VAL A 29 -4.77 -25.72 -22.55
C VAL A 29 -4.31 -24.54 -21.67
N PHE A 30 -5.24 -23.71 -21.20
CA PHE A 30 -4.95 -22.52 -20.38
C PHE A 30 -5.19 -22.76 -18.88
N SER A 31 -5.80 -23.88 -18.49
CA SER A 31 -6.05 -24.24 -17.08
C SER A 31 -4.78 -24.39 -16.24
N ALA A 32 -3.64 -24.66 -16.87
CA ALA A 32 -2.34 -24.66 -16.21
C ALA A 32 -1.97 -23.28 -15.62
N VAL A 33 -2.39 -22.18 -16.24
CA VAL A 33 -1.99 -20.81 -15.83
C VAL A 33 -2.63 -20.42 -14.49
N PRO A 34 -3.95 -20.52 -14.27
CA PRO A 34 -4.55 -20.29 -12.96
C PRO A 34 -4.00 -21.20 -11.86
N LEU A 35 -3.71 -22.47 -12.18
CA LEU A 35 -3.14 -23.42 -11.22
C LEU A 35 -1.72 -23.05 -10.80
N LEU A 36 -0.86 -22.66 -11.75
CA LEU A 36 0.48 -22.17 -11.45
C LEU A 36 0.44 -20.90 -10.59
N LEU A 37 -0.46 -19.96 -10.89
CA LEU A 37 -0.65 -18.76 -10.08
C LEU A 37 -1.18 -19.07 -8.68
N LEU A 38 -2.05 -20.06 -8.54
CA LEU A 38 -2.52 -20.54 -7.25
C LEU A 38 -1.38 -21.17 -6.43
N VAL A 39 -0.58 -22.03 -7.04
CA VAL A 39 0.61 -22.61 -6.38
C VAL A 39 1.55 -21.50 -5.95
N TRP A 40 1.84 -20.54 -6.82
CA TRP A 40 2.65 -19.35 -6.52
C TRP A 40 2.08 -18.54 -5.35
N TYR A 41 0.77 -18.30 -5.35
CA TYR A 41 0.09 -17.57 -4.27
C TYR A 41 0.25 -18.26 -2.91
N PHE A 42 0.16 -19.59 -2.87
CA PHE A 42 0.40 -20.37 -1.64
C PHE A 42 1.88 -20.46 -1.26
N THR A 43 2.80 -20.62 -2.23
CA THR A 43 4.24 -20.73 -1.94
C THR A 43 4.77 -19.43 -1.38
N ILE A 44 4.50 -18.28 -2.00
CA ILE A 44 4.89 -16.97 -1.45
C ILE A 44 4.43 -16.86 0.00
N ARG A 45 3.17 -17.24 0.26
CA ARG A 45 2.57 -17.04 1.57
C ARG A 45 3.13 -17.97 2.65
N ARG A 46 3.49 -19.20 2.29
CA ARG A 46 4.18 -20.13 3.19
C ARG A 46 5.55 -19.58 3.62
N TRP A 47 6.16 -18.74 2.80
CA TRP A 47 7.50 -18.20 3.03
C TRP A 47 7.50 -16.86 3.80
N LYS A 48 6.31 -16.35 4.21
CA LYS A 48 6.14 -15.09 4.96
C LYS A 48 7.01 -13.96 4.38
N PRO A 49 6.69 -13.50 3.16
CA PRO A 49 7.56 -12.60 2.43
C PRO A 49 7.57 -11.22 3.10
N LYS A 50 8.52 -10.36 2.69
CA LYS A 50 8.50 -8.94 3.10
C LYS A 50 7.13 -8.32 2.76
N PRO A 51 6.58 -7.40 3.58
CA PRO A 51 5.25 -6.80 3.36
C PRO A 51 5.04 -6.24 1.95
N VAL A 52 6.08 -5.62 1.39
CA VAL A 52 6.11 -5.13 0.01
C VAL A 52 5.78 -6.21 -1.04
N ILE A 53 6.32 -7.42 -0.87
CA ILE A 53 6.08 -8.54 -1.80
C ILE A 53 4.63 -9.03 -1.63
N SER A 54 4.12 -9.07 -0.40
CA SER A 54 2.72 -9.42 -0.13
C SER A 54 1.76 -8.44 -0.80
N LEU A 55 2.00 -7.13 -0.63
CA LEU A 55 1.26 -6.06 -1.28
C LEU A 55 1.24 -6.21 -2.80
N LEU A 56 2.42 -6.42 -3.39
CA LEU A 56 2.55 -6.55 -4.84
C LEU A 56 1.83 -7.80 -5.35
N THR A 57 1.91 -8.91 -4.61
CA THR A 57 1.24 -10.17 -4.96
C THR A 57 -0.28 -10.03 -4.92
N GLU A 58 -0.83 -9.41 -3.88
CA GLU A 58 -2.27 -9.16 -3.76
C GLU A 58 -2.75 -8.19 -4.85
N TYR A 59 -1.93 -7.19 -5.19
CA TYR A 59 -2.23 -6.24 -6.26
C TYR A 59 -2.24 -6.91 -7.64
N PHE A 60 -1.29 -7.79 -7.93
CA PHE A 60 -1.29 -8.58 -9.17
C PHE A 60 -2.41 -9.61 -9.21
N ALA A 61 -2.75 -10.24 -8.08
CA ALA A 61 -3.86 -11.20 -8.01
C ALA A 61 -5.18 -10.57 -8.45
N TYR A 62 -5.44 -9.31 -8.11
CA TYR A 62 -6.60 -8.56 -8.59
C TYR A 62 -6.69 -8.55 -10.13
N PHE A 63 -5.59 -8.19 -10.82
CA PHE A 63 -5.55 -8.17 -12.28
C PHE A 63 -5.68 -9.56 -12.88
N PHE A 64 -4.95 -10.55 -12.33
CA PHE A 64 -4.99 -11.91 -12.85
C PHE A 64 -6.39 -12.51 -12.75
N ILE A 65 -7.09 -12.33 -11.63
CA ILE A 65 -8.46 -12.81 -11.46
C ILE A 65 -9.39 -12.13 -12.48
N ALA A 66 -9.29 -10.81 -12.65
CA ALA A 66 -10.11 -10.08 -13.63
C ALA A 66 -9.87 -10.57 -15.07
N VAL A 67 -8.63 -10.88 -15.45
CA VAL A 67 -8.28 -11.36 -16.79
C VAL A 67 -8.65 -12.83 -16.99
N LEU A 68 -8.37 -13.69 -16.03
CA LEU A 68 -8.59 -15.13 -16.15
C LEU A 68 -10.09 -15.49 -16.16
N LEU A 69 -10.92 -14.71 -15.47
CA LEU A 69 -12.38 -14.90 -15.50
C LEU A 69 -13.06 -14.19 -16.68
N ALA A 70 -12.38 -13.28 -17.36
CA ALA A 70 -12.96 -12.53 -18.49
C ALA A 70 -13.59 -13.44 -19.57
N PRO A 71 -12.97 -14.56 -19.99
CA PRO A 71 -13.57 -15.44 -20.99
C PRO A 71 -14.87 -16.11 -20.53
N ALA A 72 -15.07 -16.30 -19.22
CA ALA A 72 -16.21 -17.02 -18.67
C ALA A 72 -17.38 -16.11 -18.26
N VAL A 73 -17.08 -14.92 -17.73
CA VAL A 73 -18.07 -14.00 -17.15
C VAL A 73 -18.03 -12.59 -17.74
N GLY A 74 -17.15 -12.34 -18.73
CA GLY A 74 -17.02 -11.04 -19.37
C GLY A 74 -16.62 -9.95 -18.37
N LEU A 75 -17.26 -8.78 -18.47
CA LEU A 75 -17.00 -7.62 -17.61
C LEU A 75 -17.30 -7.86 -16.11
N PHE A 76 -18.17 -8.82 -15.79
CA PHE A 76 -18.44 -9.17 -14.39
C PHE A 76 -17.21 -9.74 -13.67
N SER A 77 -16.18 -10.14 -14.41
CA SER A 77 -14.89 -10.55 -13.83
C SER A 77 -14.26 -9.47 -12.94
N VAL A 78 -14.46 -8.19 -13.27
CA VAL A 78 -13.95 -7.06 -12.48
C VAL A 78 -14.66 -6.95 -11.13
N LEU A 79 -15.97 -7.21 -11.12
CA LEU A 79 -16.78 -7.17 -9.90
C LEU A 79 -16.39 -8.32 -8.96
N ILE A 80 -16.09 -9.49 -9.52
CA ILE A 80 -15.57 -10.66 -8.80
C ILE A 80 -14.14 -10.41 -8.29
N ALA A 81 -13.33 -9.64 -9.01
CA ALA A 81 -11.97 -9.28 -8.57
C ALA A 81 -11.97 -8.21 -7.47
N LEU A 82 -13.02 -7.37 -7.36
CA LEU A 82 -13.08 -6.22 -6.44
C LEU A 82 -12.74 -6.55 -4.97
N PRO A 83 -13.21 -7.65 -4.36
CA PRO A 83 -12.84 -8.01 -3.00
C PRO A 83 -11.32 -8.21 -2.82
N VAL A 84 -10.62 -8.66 -3.86
CA VAL A 84 -9.16 -8.83 -3.84
C VAL A 84 -8.45 -7.49 -3.81
N LEU A 85 -9.03 -6.44 -4.41
CA LEU A 85 -8.51 -5.08 -4.27
C LEU A 85 -8.56 -4.60 -2.81
N PHE A 86 -9.53 -5.06 -2.02
CA PHE A 86 -9.58 -4.73 -0.58
C PHE A 86 -8.41 -5.34 0.20
N LEU A 87 -7.96 -6.55 -0.17
CA LEU A 87 -6.75 -7.16 0.43
C LEU A 87 -5.53 -6.23 0.28
N THR A 88 -5.39 -5.60 -0.89
CA THR A 88 -4.28 -4.68 -1.14
C THR A 88 -4.26 -3.51 -0.15
N GLY A 89 -5.42 -3.06 0.33
CA GLY A 89 -5.52 -2.06 1.39
C GLY A 89 -4.94 -2.54 2.72
N THR A 90 -5.23 -3.79 3.11
CA THR A 90 -4.67 -4.40 4.32
C THR A 90 -3.16 -4.60 4.21
N ALA A 91 -2.67 -5.06 3.06
CA ALA A 91 -1.22 -5.15 2.83
C ALA A 91 -0.55 -3.77 2.75
N LEU A 92 -1.26 -2.72 2.34
CA LEU A 92 -0.74 -1.34 2.36
C LEU A 92 -0.51 -0.87 3.80
N GLU A 93 -1.42 -1.20 4.71
CA GLU A 93 -1.31 -0.90 6.15
C GLU A 93 -0.12 -1.65 6.78
N GLU A 94 0.00 -2.96 6.54
CA GLU A 94 1.16 -3.75 7.00
C GLU A 94 2.49 -3.21 6.44
N THR A 95 2.48 -2.78 5.17
CA THR A 95 3.68 -2.23 4.53
C THR A 95 4.04 -0.85 5.09
N ALA A 96 3.05 -0.02 5.41
CA ALA A 96 3.25 1.30 6.01
C ALA A 96 3.96 1.22 7.37
N GLU A 97 3.66 0.21 8.19
CA GLU A 97 4.33 -0.01 9.48
C GLU A 97 5.78 -0.50 9.31
N SER A 98 6.07 -1.22 8.22
CA SER A 98 7.40 -1.79 7.95
C SER A 98 8.35 -0.85 7.20
N LEU A 99 7.91 0.35 6.82
CA LEU A 99 8.68 1.29 6.02
C LEU A 99 9.71 2.03 6.87
N ASP A 100 10.98 1.90 6.48
CA ASP A 100 12.08 2.67 7.07
C ASP A 100 12.10 4.12 6.60
N TYR A 101 12.69 5.00 7.42
CA TYR A 101 12.93 6.39 7.05
C TYR A 101 13.79 6.50 5.78
N GLN A 102 13.34 7.31 4.83
CA GLN A 102 14.12 7.69 3.65
C GLN A 102 14.32 9.20 3.63
N PRO A 103 15.57 9.68 3.62
CA PRO A 103 15.84 11.11 3.53
C PRO A 103 15.36 11.64 2.18
N SER A 104 14.65 12.76 2.21
CA SER A 104 14.12 13.42 1.01
C SER A 104 14.22 14.93 1.15
N ASN A 105 14.82 15.57 0.15
CA ASN A 105 14.88 17.04 0.06
C ASN A 105 13.53 17.66 -0.32
N LEU A 106 12.55 16.84 -0.73
CA LEU A 106 11.21 17.29 -1.05
C LEU A 106 10.33 17.28 0.20
N SER A 107 9.64 18.40 0.44
CA SER A 107 8.66 18.54 1.52
C SER A 107 7.56 17.46 1.47
N ARG A 108 7.19 17.00 0.26
CA ARG A 108 6.28 15.86 0.04
C ARG A 108 6.61 15.14 -1.25
N ARG A 109 6.57 13.81 -1.22
CA ARG A 109 6.69 12.96 -2.41
C ARG A 109 5.83 11.71 -2.21
N PRO A 110 5.13 11.21 -3.26
CA PRO A 110 4.56 9.87 -3.19
C PRO A 110 5.67 8.85 -2.91
N THR A 111 5.38 7.83 -2.10
CA THR A 111 6.33 6.76 -1.81
C THR A 111 6.70 6.03 -3.10
N GLY A 112 7.90 5.45 -3.14
CA GLY A 112 8.32 4.62 -4.28
C GLY A 112 7.29 3.54 -4.59
N LEU A 113 6.69 2.93 -3.55
CA LEU A 113 5.60 1.96 -3.67
C LEU A 113 4.36 2.55 -4.36
N GLY A 114 3.90 3.73 -3.95
CA GLY A 114 2.77 4.40 -4.60
C GLY A 114 3.03 4.69 -6.08
N ILE A 115 4.25 5.10 -6.43
CA ILE A 115 4.66 5.29 -7.83
C ILE A 115 4.65 3.96 -8.58
N THR A 116 5.18 2.88 -7.99
CA THR A 116 5.19 1.56 -8.64
C THR A 116 3.77 1.03 -8.89
N MET A 117 2.84 1.19 -7.95
CA MET A 117 1.44 0.77 -8.14
C MET A 117 0.74 1.58 -9.23
N LEU A 118 0.98 2.90 -9.29
CA LEU A 118 0.50 3.75 -10.38
C LEU A 118 1.05 3.32 -11.73
N LEU A 119 2.36 3.03 -11.81
CA LEU A 119 3.00 2.56 -13.03
C LEU A 119 2.43 1.21 -13.47
N ILE A 120 2.25 0.26 -12.56
CA ILE A 120 1.65 -1.04 -12.86
C ILE A 120 0.23 -0.85 -13.41
N SER A 121 -0.61 -0.03 -12.76
CA SER A 121 -1.95 0.28 -13.27
C SER A 121 -1.91 0.93 -14.65
N GLY A 122 -1.03 1.92 -14.85
CA GLY A 122 -0.92 2.65 -16.13
C GLY A 122 -0.44 1.75 -17.27
N VAL A 123 0.57 0.92 -17.03
CA VAL A 123 1.07 -0.05 -18.00
C VAL A 123 0.02 -1.12 -18.30
N SER A 124 -0.66 -1.66 -17.28
CA SER A 124 -1.76 -2.61 -17.47
C SER A 124 -2.91 -2.02 -18.27
N LEU A 125 -3.23 -0.73 -18.08
CA LEU A 125 -4.24 -0.01 -18.86
C LEU A 125 -3.83 0.11 -20.33
N LEU A 126 -2.57 0.48 -20.61
CA LEU A 126 -2.06 0.53 -21.97
C LEU A 126 -2.12 -0.85 -22.63
N ILE A 127 -1.66 -1.90 -21.94
CA ILE A 127 -1.73 -3.27 -22.44
C ILE A 127 -3.18 -3.68 -22.71
N GLY A 128 -4.11 -3.38 -21.80
CA GLY A 128 -5.54 -3.65 -21.99
C GLY A 128 -6.12 -3.00 -23.24
N LEU A 129 -5.80 -1.73 -23.48
CA LEU A 129 -6.20 -1.00 -24.68
C LEU A 129 -5.57 -1.59 -25.95
N PHE A 130 -4.27 -1.92 -25.93
CA PHE A 130 -3.58 -2.51 -27.08
C PHE A 130 -4.12 -3.90 -27.43
N LEU A 131 -4.46 -4.72 -26.44
CA LEU A 131 -5.03 -6.06 -26.64
C LEU A 131 -6.55 -6.01 -26.86
N SER A 132 -7.18 -4.84 -26.79
CA SER A 132 -8.66 -4.68 -26.80
C SER A 132 -9.36 -5.61 -25.80
N ASN A 133 -8.76 -5.75 -24.60
CA ASN A 133 -9.32 -6.54 -23.52
C ASN A 133 -10.06 -5.63 -22.53
N ASP A 134 -11.39 -5.65 -22.59
CA ASP A 134 -12.23 -4.77 -21.78
C ASP A 134 -12.07 -5.04 -20.28
N SER A 135 -11.98 -6.31 -19.86
CA SER A 135 -11.83 -6.67 -18.44
C SER A 135 -10.51 -6.15 -17.86
N LEU A 136 -9.41 -6.22 -18.63
CA LEU A 136 -8.13 -5.66 -18.20
C LEU A 136 -8.17 -4.12 -18.17
N THR A 137 -8.81 -3.51 -19.16
CA THR A 137 -8.91 -2.04 -19.26
C THR A 137 -9.73 -1.47 -18.10
N VAL A 138 -10.88 -2.07 -17.80
CA VAL A 138 -11.76 -1.63 -16.69
C VAL A 138 -11.11 -1.89 -15.34
N SER A 139 -10.50 -3.06 -15.12
CA SER A 139 -9.79 -3.33 -13.86
C SER A 139 -8.62 -2.38 -13.64
N ALA A 140 -7.84 -2.06 -14.68
CA ALA A 140 -6.78 -1.07 -14.63
C ALA A 140 -7.29 0.35 -14.40
N ALA A 141 -8.44 0.72 -14.96
CA ALA A 141 -9.06 2.02 -14.69
C ALA A 141 -9.54 2.14 -13.22
N VAL A 142 -10.12 1.07 -12.67
CA VAL A 142 -10.57 1.00 -11.26
C VAL A 142 -9.37 1.08 -10.31
N SER A 143 -8.31 0.32 -10.56
CA SER A 143 -7.10 0.38 -9.73
C SER A 143 -6.40 1.73 -9.82
N LEU A 144 -6.33 2.34 -11.01
CA LEU A 144 -5.72 3.65 -11.22
C LEU A 144 -6.49 4.75 -10.47
N THR A 145 -7.83 4.76 -10.59
CA THR A 145 -8.67 5.72 -9.87
C THR A 145 -8.58 5.54 -8.36
N ALA A 146 -8.52 4.29 -7.86
CA ALA A 146 -8.28 4.02 -6.45
C ALA A 146 -6.91 4.57 -5.99
N CYS A 147 -5.82 4.32 -6.73
CA CYS A 147 -4.49 4.81 -6.39
C CYS A 147 -4.41 6.35 -6.40
N VAL A 148 -4.93 6.99 -7.44
CA VAL A 148 -4.97 8.46 -7.54
C VAL A 148 -5.84 9.06 -6.43
N GLY A 149 -6.98 8.43 -6.13
CA GLY A 149 -7.87 8.82 -5.04
C GLY A 149 -7.19 8.76 -3.68
N LEU A 150 -6.53 7.64 -3.36
CA LEU A 150 -5.77 7.46 -2.12
C LEU A 150 -4.66 8.52 -1.99
N ILE A 151 -3.87 8.73 -3.05
CA ILE A 151 -2.82 9.75 -3.05
C ILE A 151 -3.44 11.14 -2.83
N GLY A 152 -4.49 11.49 -3.57
CA GLY A 152 -5.18 12.77 -3.43
C GLY A 152 -5.71 13.01 -2.02
N ILE A 153 -6.34 11.99 -1.41
CA ILE A 153 -6.86 12.05 -0.04
C ILE A 153 -5.72 12.21 0.96
N SER A 154 -4.63 11.45 0.82
CA SER A 154 -3.44 11.57 1.68
C SER A 154 -2.84 12.98 1.60
N PHE A 155 -2.67 13.51 0.39
CA PHE A 155 -2.16 14.87 0.20
C PHE A 155 -3.08 15.92 0.82
N ARG A 156 -4.39 15.82 0.63
CA ARG A 156 -5.35 16.76 1.23
C ARG A 156 -5.39 16.67 2.76
N SER A 157 -5.29 15.47 3.31
CA SER A 157 -5.54 15.23 4.74
C SER A 157 -4.34 15.48 5.65
N LEU A 158 -3.11 15.28 5.15
CA LEU A 158 -1.90 15.51 5.95
C LEU A 158 -1.57 17.00 6.14
N GLY A 159 -2.04 17.92 5.27
CA GLY A 159 -1.73 19.36 5.32
C GLY A 159 -0.23 19.75 5.12
N LYS A 160 0.08 20.93 4.56
CA LYS A 160 1.48 21.30 4.21
C LYS A 160 2.49 21.18 5.35
N LYS A 161 2.06 21.38 6.60
CA LYS A 161 2.83 21.07 7.81
C LYS A 161 1.98 20.15 8.69
N PRO A 162 2.23 18.82 8.68
CA PRO A 162 1.43 17.87 9.45
C PRO A 162 1.67 17.98 10.96
N VAL A 163 2.70 18.72 11.35
CA VAL A 163 3.20 18.82 12.72
C VAL A 163 3.45 20.28 13.04
N ARG A 164 2.99 20.70 14.22
CA ARG A 164 3.34 22.00 14.79
C ARG A 164 4.38 21.78 15.87
N GLU A 165 5.52 22.42 15.68
CA GLU A 165 6.57 22.51 16.69
C GLU A 165 6.27 23.71 17.58
N ILE A 166 6.23 23.52 18.89
CA ILE A 166 6.20 24.64 19.83
C ILE A 166 7.66 25.06 20.05
N PRO A 167 8.11 26.23 19.56
CA PRO A 167 9.51 26.62 19.66
C PRO A 167 9.88 26.85 21.13
N VAL A 168 10.79 26.03 21.64
CA VAL A 168 11.39 26.22 22.97
C VAL A 168 12.70 26.97 22.80
N ASN A 169 12.69 28.28 23.07
CA ASN A 169 13.92 29.08 23.05
C ASN A 169 14.69 28.87 24.36
N ARG A 170 15.83 28.16 24.27
CA ARG A 170 16.77 27.94 25.38
C ARG A 170 18.16 28.40 24.98
N ARG A 171 18.83 29.14 25.87
CA ARG A 171 20.21 29.56 25.69
C ARG A 171 21.13 28.50 26.28
N ILE A 172 21.73 27.69 25.41
CA ILE A 172 22.73 26.69 25.81
C ILE A 172 24.09 27.38 25.90
N LEU A 173 24.78 27.25 27.03
CA LEU A 173 26.13 27.77 27.24
C LEU A 173 27.17 26.75 26.76
N ALA A 174 28.20 27.23 26.05
CA ALA A 174 29.27 26.36 25.56
C ALA A 174 29.95 25.59 26.71
N GLY A 175 30.08 24.27 26.56
CA GLY A 175 30.69 23.38 27.55
C GLY A 175 29.73 22.74 28.57
N LYS A 176 28.44 23.11 28.61
CA LYS A 176 27.42 22.41 29.39
C LYS A 176 26.55 21.51 28.52
N ARG A 177 26.29 20.29 28.99
CA ARG A 177 25.24 19.42 28.43
C ARG A 177 23.91 19.79 29.07
N GLU A 178 22.88 19.98 28.25
CA GLU A 178 21.53 20.30 28.70
C GLU A 178 20.55 19.41 27.93
N THR A 179 19.59 18.82 28.65
CA THR A 179 18.54 18.00 28.04
C THR A 179 17.34 18.90 27.76
N VAL A 180 16.94 19.02 26.50
CA VAL A 180 15.80 19.85 26.08
C VAL A 180 14.65 18.95 25.66
N SER A 181 13.48 19.15 26.28
CA SER A 181 12.23 18.57 25.81
C SER A 181 11.54 19.57 24.87
N PHE A 182 11.01 19.07 23.76
CA PHE A 182 10.15 19.81 22.85
C PHE A 182 8.82 19.08 22.74
N ILE A 183 7.73 19.85 22.63
CA ILE A 183 6.39 19.32 22.46
C ILE A 183 6.04 19.39 20.98
N VAL A 184 5.59 18.25 20.47
CA VAL A 184 5.19 18.08 19.07
C VAL A 184 3.69 17.87 19.04
N GLU A 185 2.95 18.81 18.47
CA GLU A 185 1.50 18.67 18.28
C GLU A 185 1.20 18.15 16.88
N SER A 186 0.37 17.10 16.80
CA SER A 186 -0.16 16.65 15.51
C SER A 186 -1.20 17.65 15.01
N ALA A 187 -0.92 18.26 13.86
CA ALA A 187 -1.91 19.06 13.12
C ALA A 187 -2.64 18.22 12.05
N ALA A 188 -2.23 16.96 11.87
CA ALA A 188 -2.80 16.05 10.89
C ALA A 188 -4.07 15.37 11.43
N ARG A 189 -5.02 15.09 10.52
CA ARG A 189 -6.25 14.35 10.84
C ARG A 189 -6.05 12.85 11.09
N PHE A 190 -4.83 12.35 10.86
CA PHE A 190 -4.45 10.96 10.99
C PHE A 190 -3.20 10.84 11.85
N GLY A 191 -3.06 9.71 12.53
CA GLY A 191 -1.82 9.34 13.19
C GLY A 191 -0.69 9.09 12.18
N GLY A 192 0.53 8.98 12.67
CA GLY A 192 1.68 8.73 11.81
C GLY A 192 2.96 8.46 12.59
N LEU A 193 4.00 8.06 11.87
CA LEU A 193 5.35 7.93 12.41
C LEU A 193 6.13 9.19 12.07
N LEU A 194 6.67 9.82 13.11
CA LEU A 194 7.52 10.99 13.00
C LEU A 194 8.97 10.56 13.19
N PHE A 195 9.80 10.82 12.19
CA PHE A 195 11.23 10.57 12.24
C PHE A 195 11.94 11.90 12.51
N LEU A 196 12.76 11.92 13.56
CA LEU A 196 13.52 13.08 13.99
C LEU A 196 14.98 12.93 13.59
N GLU A 197 15.49 13.94 12.90
CA GLU A 197 16.89 14.02 12.52
C GLU A 197 17.46 15.38 12.96
N SER A 198 18.63 15.36 13.60
CA SER A 198 19.36 16.57 13.90
C SER A 198 20.26 16.91 12.71
N PRO A 199 20.19 18.12 12.15
CA PRO A 199 21.12 18.56 11.11
C PRO A 199 22.53 18.80 11.66
N VAL A 200 22.74 18.74 12.98
CA VAL A 200 24.00 19.08 13.63
C VAL A 200 24.49 17.97 14.56
N ALA A 201 25.76 17.59 14.39
CA ALA A 201 26.36 16.43 15.05
C ALA A 201 26.52 16.55 16.58
N TRP A 202 26.43 17.76 17.13
CA TRP A 202 26.56 17.99 18.58
C TRP A 202 25.23 17.90 19.35
N VAL A 203 24.12 17.67 18.64
CA VAL A 203 22.80 17.43 19.25
C VAL A 203 22.46 15.96 19.09
N ASP A 204 22.31 15.26 20.23
CA ASP A 204 21.87 13.87 20.25
C ASP A 204 20.37 13.78 20.57
N ILE A 205 19.64 12.98 19.79
CA ILE A 205 18.19 12.83 19.92
C ILE A 205 17.93 11.45 20.54
N HIS A 206 17.39 11.45 21.76
CA HIS A 206 17.15 10.22 22.52
C HIS A 206 16.15 9.28 21.83
N SER A 207 15.10 9.83 21.21
CA SER A 207 14.08 9.06 20.47
C SER A 207 13.99 9.55 19.03
N LYS A 208 14.60 8.80 18.09
CA LYS A 208 14.58 9.13 16.66
C LYS A 208 13.23 8.89 15.98
N THR A 209 12.35 8.11 16.62
CA THR A 209 11.02 7.76 16.12
C THR A 209 9.96 8.06 17.16
N LEU A 210 8.95 8.84 16.79
CA LEU A 210 7.79 9.14 17.62
C LEU A 210 6.52 8.69 16.90
N SER A 211 5.71 7.87 17.55
CA SER A 211 4.37 7.54 17.05
C SER A 211 3.41 8.67 17.43
N LEU A 212 2.94 9.42 16.45
CA LEU A 212 1.82 10.35 16.61
C LEU A 212 0.54 9.52 16.66
N LYS A 213 0.09 9.17 17.87
CA LYS A 213 -1.25 8.61 18.07
C LYS A 213 -2.26 9.73 17.95
N THR A 214 -3.36 9.47 17.26
CA THR A 214 -4.53 10.36 17.31
C THR A 214 -5.21 10.11 18.66
N ASP A 215 -5.34 11.15 19.49
CA ASP A 215 -6.26 11.12 20.62
C ASP A 215 -7.69 11.22 20.06
N ARG A 216 -8.25 10.08 19.68
CA ARG A 216 -9.69 9.89 19.44
C ARG A 216 -10.11 8.50 19.88
#